data_AF-A0A7S0MU41-F1
#
_entry.id   AF-A0A7S0MU41-F1
#
_cell.length_a   1.000
_cell.length_b   1.000
_cell.length_c   1.000
_cell.angle_alpha   90.00
_cell.angle_beta   90.00
_cell.angle_gamma   90.00
#
_symmetry.space_group_name_H-M   'P 1'
#
loop_
_entity.id
_entity.type
_entity.pdbx_description
1 polymer ?
#
loop_
_entity_poly.entity_id
_entity_poly.type
_entity_poly.pdbx_seq_one_letter_code
_entity_poly.pdbx_strand_id
1 'polypeptide(L)'
;MKMKWNCCTCFKEAGSDLLLNPTGIAGKKAAFYTGTNKTLMGAMKDVEIKEPGTFQQAGGHEGALKTGKKGDVLTKDTTKREQQFYVDIYKAKEDGDKEKAWPIEFAPKFYGLPDEKADENAAPRVTLENLLHGYKHPCILDLKMGTQTAEDNETKKMKKVRMAIKDFVVGSVDTGVQLVSMSVYSRSSKTQKVAGKAMGAFLTSTNSMEQLLGIFLTRSSTAKVNLTLTKAFHAQIQALLKAFK
;
A
#
# COMPACT_ATOMS: atom_id res chain seq x y z
N MET A 1 -11.06 26.02 -3.42
CA MET A 1 -10.95 26.06 -1.95
C MET A 1 -9.54 25.58 -1.59
N LYS A 2 -8.64 26.48 -1.17
CA LYS A 2 -7.24 26.15 -0.88
C LYS A 2 -7.15 25.44 0.48
N MET A 3 -6.98 24.11 0.48
CA MET A 3 -6.66 23.38 1.71
C MET A 3 -5.14 23.38 1.91
N LYS A 4 -4.69 24.14 2.91
CA LYS A 4 -3.34 24.06 3.46
C LYS A 4 -3.17 22.70 4.11
N TRP A 5 -2.34 21.85 3.52
CA TRP A 5 -1.77 20.68 4.20
C TRP A 5 -0.80 21.16 5.28
N ASN A 6 -1.28 21.35 6.52
CA ASN A 6 -0.41 21.49 7.69
C ASN A 6 0.11 20.10 8.13
N CYS A 7 0.86 19.44 7.23
CA CYS A 7 1.54 18.16 7.48
C CYS A 7 2.78 18.33 8.39
N CYS A 8 3.18 19.56 8.71
CA CYS A 8 4.39 19.83 9.48
C CYS A 8 4.27 19.52 10.98
N THR A 9 3.10 19.45 11.60
CA THR A 9 2.99 19.22 13.06
C THR A 9 2.93 17.73 13.41
N CYS A 10 2.10 16.92 12.73
CA CYS A 10 2.00 15.49 13.04
C CYS A 10 3.28 14.70 12.73
N PHE A 11 4.01 15.08 11.67
CA PHE A 11 5.25 14.36 11.29
C PHE A 11 6.50 14.87 12.03
N LYS A 12 6.53 16.14 12.47
CA LYS A 12 7.67 16.65 13.25
C LYS A 12 7.66 16.10 14.68
N GLU A 13 6.49 15.95 15.30
CA GLU A 13 6.39 15.38 16.65
C GLU A 13 6.57 13.85 16.66
N ALA A 14 6.07 13.15 15.64
CA ALA A 14 6.26 11.69 15.53
C ALA A 14 7.68 11.28 15.07
N GLY A 15 8.38 12.15 14.34
CA GLY A 15 9.70 11.88 13.78
C GLY A 15 10.88 12.22 14.69
N SER A 16 10.77 13.24 15.56
CA SER A 16 11.90 13.65 16.42
C SER A 16 12.06 12.77 17.67
N ASP A 17 10.96 12.35 18.27
CA ASP A 17 10.98 11.61 19.55
C ASP A 17 11.29 10.12 19.41
N LEU A 18 11.16 9.58 18.19
CA LEU A 18 11.56 8.22 17.85
C LEU A 18 13.04 8.11 17.46
N LEU A 19 13.71 9.24 17.17
CA LEU A 19 15.00 9.25 16.48
C LEU A 19 16.18 9.84 17.26
N LEU A 20 15.99 10.63 18.33
CA LEU A 20 17.12 11.28 19.01
C LEU A 20 16.91 11.48 20.53
N ASN A 21 17.05 10.44 21.35
CA ASN A 21 17.40 10.64 22.77
C ASN A 21 18.07 9.38 23.38
N PRO A 22 19.37 9.41 23.73
CA PRO A 22 20.09 8.23 24.22
C PRO A 22 19.89 7.94 25.72
N THR A 23 19.04 8.67 26.44
CA THR A 23 18.95 8.56 27.91
C THR A 23 17.63 7.93 28.39
N GLY A 24 17.71 6.69 28.86
CA GLY A 24 16.84 6.11 29.92
C GLY A 24 15.41 5.68 29.58
N ILE A 25 14.71 6.33 28.65
CA ILE A 25 13.26 6.09 28.38
C ILE A 25 13.03 5.04 27.28
N ALA A 26 14.06 4.73 26.48
CA ALA A 26 13.99 3.82 25.33
C ALA A 26 13.59 2.37 25.71
N GLY A 27 13.94 1.89 26.90
CA GLY A 27 13.66 0.51 27.31
C GLY A 27 12.17 0.20 27.45
N LYS A 28 11.38 1.14 28.00
CA LYS A 28 9.94 0.95 28.22
C LYS A 28 9.13 1.11 26.92
N LYS A 29 9.49 2.09 26.08
CA LYS A 29 8.84 2.27 24.76
C LYS A 29 9.18 1.11 23.83
N ALA A 30 10.45 0.71 23.71
CA ALA A 30 10.83 -0.45 22.89
C ALA A 30 10.15 -1.73 23.35
N ALA A 31 10.10 -2.00 24.68
CA ALA A 31 9.38 -3.15 25.22
C ALA A 31 7.86 -3.11 24.88
N PHE A 32 7.22 -1.94 25.01
CA PHE A 32 5.82 -1.73 24.61
C PHE A 32 5.61 -2.05 23.12
N TYR A 33 6.42 -1.49 22.23
CA TYR A 33 6.37 -1.77 20.79
C TYR A 33 6.60 -3.24 20.45
N THR A 34 7.55 -3.92 21.12
CA THR A 34 7.77 -5.36 20.90
C THR A 34 6.61 -6.22 21.40
N GLY A 35 5.98 -5.85 22.53
CA GLY A 35 4.83 -6.54 23.09
C GLY A 35 3.56 -6.34 22.24
N THR A 36 3.25 -5.12 21.84
CA THR A 36 2.10 -4.81 20.97
C THR A 36 2.27 -5.44 19.59
N ASN A 37 3.47 -5.39 19.00
CA ASN A 37 3.75 -6.04 17.72
C ASN A 37 3.53 -7.55 17.78
N LYS A 38 3.88 -8.20 18.89
CA LYS A 38 3.65 -9.65 19.07
C LYS A 38 2.15 -9.97 19.11
N THR A 39 1.36 -9.19 19.83
CA THR A 39 -0.11 -9.36 19.90
C THR A 39 -0.77 -9.12 18.54
N LEU A 40 -0.38 -8.05 17.84
CA LEU A 40 -0.89 -7.71 16.52
C LEU A 40 -0.53 -8.75 15.46
N MET A 41 0.72 -9.23 15.44
CA MET A 41 1.17 -10.33 14.59
C MET A 41 0.48 -11.65 14.94
N GLY A 42 0.04 -11.83 16.19
CA GLY A 42 -0.76 -12.97 16.64
C GLY A 42 -2.20 -12.94 16.12
N ALA A 43 -2.76 -11.75 15.85
CA ALA A 43 -4.09 -11.60 15.25
C ALA A 43 -4.10 -11.82 13.73
N MET A 44 -2.92 -11.82 13.09
CA MET A 44 -2.77 -12.09 11.66
C MET A 44 -2.80 -13.59 11.38
N LYS A 45 -3.39 -13.97 10.25
CA LYS A 45 -3.43 -15.38 9.84
C LYS A 45 -2.05 -15.84 9.40
N ASP A 46 -1.63 -17.01 9.88
CA ASP A 46 -0.50 -17.72 9.32
C ASP A 46 -0.92 -18.37 7.99
N VAL A 47 -0.18 -18.03 6.94
CA VAL A 47 -0.29 -18.67 5.64
C VAL A 47 1.06 -19.33 5.36
N GLU A 48 1.04 -20.64 5.15
CA GLU A 48 2.21 -21.36 4.69
C GLU A 48 2.54 -20.96 3.25
N ILE A 49 3.81 -20.67 3.00
CA ILE A 49 4.29 -20.43 1.64
C ILE A 49 4.42 -21.80 0.98
N LYS A 50 3.45 -22.13 0.10
CA LYS A 50 3.47 -23.40 -0.64
C LYS A 50 4.71 -23.50 -1.52
N GLU A 51 5.10 -22.42 -2.21
CA GLU A 51 6.34 -22.34 -3.00
C GLU A 51 6.93 -20.92 -3.00
N PRO A 52 8.26 -20.75 -2.92
CA PRO A 52 8.90 -19.43 -3.02
C PRO A 52 8.60 -18.78 -4.37
N GLY A 53 8.14 -17.52 -4.37
CA GLY A 53 7.87 -16.76 -5.60
C GLY A 53 6.47 -16.92 -6.19
N THR A 54 5.57 -17.70 -5.58
CA THR A 54 4.15 -17.68 -5.97
C THR A 54 3.51 -16.35 -5.60
N PHE A 55 2.90 -15.68 -6.58
CA PHE A 55 2.17 -14.43 -6.39
C PHE A 55 0.98 -14.64 -5.46
N GLN A 56 1.01 -14.05 -4.27
CA GLN A 56 -0.14 -13.97 -3.38
C GLN A 56 -0.70 -12.56 -3.40
N GLN A 57 -1.90 -12.42 -3.96
CA GLN A 57 -2.59 -11.15 -4.03
C GLN A 57 -2.98 -10.68 -2.62
N ALA A 58 -2.37 -9.59 -2.15
CA ALA A 58 -2.69 -9.00 -0.84
C ALA A 58 -4.04 -8.25 -0.86
N GLY A 59 -4.36 -7.60 -1.99
CA GLY A 59 -5.55 -6.77 -2.19
C GLY A 59 -6.07 -6.78 -3.63
N GLY A 60 -7.30 -6.30 -3.85
CA GLY A 60 -7.98 -6.34 -5.17
C GLY A 60 -9.01 -7.48 -5.32
N HIS A 61 -9.49 -7.70 -6.55
CA HIS A 61 -10.41 -8.81 -6.88
C HIS A 61 -9.60 -10.06 -7.23
N GLU A 62 -9.98 -11.20 -6.67
CA GLU A 62 -9.34 -12.49 -6.93
C GLU A 62 -9.42 -12.83 -8.41
N GLY A 63 -8.34 -13.35 -8.98
CA GLY A 63 -8.24 -13.72 -10.40
C GLY A 63 -8.03 -12.57 -11.37
N ALA A 64 -8.02 -11.32 -10.91
CA ALA A 64 -7.83 -10.15 -11.77
C ALA A 64 -6.38 -9.96 -12.25
N LEU A 65 -5.41 -10.66 -11.66
CA LEU A 65 -3.99 -10.55 -12.00
C LEU A 65 -3.49 -11.88 -12.56
N LYS A 66 -2.88 -11.82 -13.74
CA LYS A 66 -2.35 -12.97 -14.47
C LYS A 66 -0.87 -12.71 -14.75
N THR A 67 -0.03 -13.61 -14.30
CA THR A 67 1.42 -13.49 -14.46
C THR A 67 1.84 -13.93 -15.86
N GLY A 68 2.74 -13.17 -16.50
CA GLY A 68 3.35 -13.56 -17.77
C GLY A 68 4.28 -14.78 -17.65
N LYS A 69 4.66 -15.39 -18.77
CA LYS A 69 5.46 -16.65 -18.79
C LYS A 69 6.76 -16.60 -17.98
N LYS A 70 7.42 -15.43 -17.95
CA LYS A 70 8.69 -15.23 -17.22
C LYS A 70 8.50 -14.72 -15.79
N GLY A 71 7.28 -14.36 -15.39
CA GLY A 71 7.02 -13.82 -14.05
C GLY A 71 7.34 -12.34 -13.85
N ASP A 72 7.85 -11.65 -14.86
CA ASP A 72 8.32 -10.26 -14.82
C ASP A 72 7.22 -9.22 -15.10
N VAL A 73 6.14 -9.64 -15.75
CA VAL A 73 4.98 -8.80 -16.08
C VAL A 73 3.67 -9.38 -15.53
N LEU A 74 2.71 -8.50 -15.27
CA LEU A 74 1.35 -8.82 -14.87
C LEU A 74 0.35 -8.26 -15.89
N THR A 75 -0.56 -9.10 -16.36
CA THR A 75 -1.77 -8.66 -17.05
C THR A 75 -2.88 -8.50 -16.02
N LYS A 76 -3.43 -7.29 -15.93
CA LYS A 76 -4.49 -6.94 -15.00
C LYS A 76 -5.80 -6.71 -15.72
N ASP A 77 -6.83 -7.48 -15.36
CA ASP A 77 -8.21 -7.18 -15.72
C ASP A 77 -8.64 -5.91 -14.97
N THR A 78 -9.10 -4.90 -15.70
CA THR A 78 -9.31 -3.53 -15.19
C THR A 78 -10.58 -2.88 -15.76
N THR A 79 -10.80 -1.61 -15.40
CA THR A 79 -11.85 -0.76 -15.96
C THR A 79 -11.30 0.06 -17.13
N LYS A 80 -12.19 0.52 -18.01
CA LYS A 80 -11.81 1.45 -19.10
C LYS A 80 -11.12 2.71 -18.57
N ARG A 81 -11.52 3.18 -17.38
CA ARG A 81 -10.92 4.35 -16.73
C ARG A 81 -9.45 4.12 -16.38
N GLU A 82 -9.13 3.02 -15.71
CA GLU A 82 -7.73 2.73 -15.33
C GLU A 82 -6.88 2.42 -16.57
N GLN A 83 -7.44 1.74 -17.57
CA GLN A 83 -6.76 1.57 -18.86
C GLN A 83 -6.42 2.92 -19.52
N GLN A 84 -7.39 3.82 -19.61
CA GLN A 84 -7.20 5.15 -20.17
C GLN A 84 -6.20 5.98 -19.37
N PHE A 85 -6.24 5.90 -18.04
CA PHE A 85 -5.28 6.56 -17.17
C PHE A 85 -3.83 6.20 -17.52
N TYR A 86 -3.51 4.91 -17.69
CA TYR A 86 -2.16 4.50 -18.08
C TYR A 86 -1.76 5.00 -19.47
N VAL A 87 -2.68 5.00 -20.43
CA VAL A 87 -2.43 5.54 -21.77
C VAL A 87 -2.15 7.05 -21.71
N ASP A 88 -2.97 7.79 -20.96
CA ASP A 88 -2.89 9.25 -20.89
C ASP A 88 -1.60 9.72 -20.21
N ILE A 89 -1.19 9.11 -19.10
CA ILE A 89 0.01 9.55 -18.37
C ILE A 89 1.31 9.27 -19.14
N TYR A 90 1.35 8.18 -19.92
CA TYR A 90 2.51 7.85 -20.75
C TYR A 90 2.56 8.73 -22.00
N LYS A 91 1.41 8.97 -22.63
CA LYS A 91 1.31 9.89 -23.76
C LYS A 91 1.67 11.33 -23.35
N ALA A 92 1.16 11.81 -22.22
CA ALA A 92 1.50 13.14 -21.70
C ALA A 92 3.02 13.28 -21.45
N LYS A 93 3.68 12.21 -20.98
CA LYS A 93 5.13 12.19 -20.83
C LYS A 93 5.87 12.25 -22.16
N GLU A 94 5.42 11.51 -23.17
CA GLU A 94 6.01 11.53 -24.53
C GLU A 94 5.84 12.90 -25.20
N ASP A 95 4.66 13.49 -25.06
CA ASP A 95 4.32 14.81 -25.60
C ASP A 95 4.96 15.97 -24.81
N GLY A 96 5.54 15.69 -23.63
CA GLY A 96 6.11 16.71 -22.73
C GLY A 96 5.06 17.63 -22.09
N ASP A 97 3.80 17.19 -22.01
CA ASP A 97 2.67 17.94 -21.44
C ASP A 97 2.80 18.01 -19.92
N LYS A 98 3.29 19.15 -19.42
CA LYS A 98 3.47 19.40 -17.98
C LYS A 98 2.15 19.54 -17.21
N GLU A 99 1.05 19.90 -17.87
CA GLU A 99 -0.25 20.05 -17.19
C GLU A 99 -0.90 18.70 -16.91
N LYS A 100 -0.63 17.70 -17.76
CA LYS A 100 -1.11 16.32 -17.59
C LYS A 100 -0.03 15.36 -17.08
N ALA A 101 1.14 15.88 -16.73
CA ALA A 101 2.24 15.11 -16.19
C ALA A 101 1.86 14.53 -14.82
N TRP A 102 1.48 13.26 -14.82
CA TRP A 102 1.45 12.45 -13.60
C TRP A 102 2.87 11.97 -13.30
N PRO A 103 3.29 11.90 -12.02
CA PRO A 103 4.61 11.40 -11.66
C PRO A 103 4.66 9.87 -11.83
N ILE A 104 4.95 9.46 -13.06
CA ILE A 104 4.95 8.06 -13.50
C ILE A 104 5.93 7.17 -12.72
N GLU A 105 6.93 7.74 -12.04
CA GLU A 105 7.86 7.01 -11.17
C GLU A 105 7.17 6.35 -9.96
N PHE A 106 5.96 6.80 -9.59
CA PHE A 106 5.15 6.19 -8.55
C PHE A 106 4.11 5.20 -9.07
N ALA A 107 4.05 4.98 -10.39
CA ALA A 107 3.20 3.97 -11.01
C ALA A 107 4.06 2.77 -11.47
N PRO A 108 3.51 1.54 -11.47
CA PRO A 108 4.17 0.41 -12.12
C PRO A 108 4.47 0.74 -13.58
N LYS A 109 5.61 0.25 -14.10
CA LYS A 109 5.93 0.46 -15.52
C LYS A 109 4.84 -0.15 -16.41
N PHE A 110 4.34 0.66 -17.35
CA PHE A 110 3.33 0.26 -18.32
C PHE A 110 4.00 -0.31 -19.58
N TYR A 111 3.58 -1.50 -19.99
CA TYR A 111 4.10 -2.18 -21.17
C TYR A 111 3.13 -2.12 -22.36
N GLY A 112 1.96 -1.52 -22.18
CA GLY A 112 0.93 -1.41 -23.20
C GLY A 112 -0.32 -2.22 -22.88
N LEU A 113 -1.21 -2.25 -23.87
CA LEU A 113 -2.42 -3.06 -23.85
C LEU A 113 -2.07 -4.47 -24.39
N PRO A 114 -2.66 -5.54 -23.85
CA PRO A 114 -2.45 -6.88 -24.42
C PRO A 114 -3.00 -6.96 -25.84
N ASP A 115 -2.36 -7.77 -26.71
CA ASP A 115 -2.67 -7.88 -28.14
C ASP A 115 -4.17 -7.95 -28.46
N GLU A 116 -4.60 -7.09 -29.39
CA GLU A 116 -5.98 -6.85 -29.85
C GLU A 116 -6.67 -8.04 -30.54
N LYS A 117 -6.02 -9.21 -30.65
CA LYS A 117 -6.70 -10.44 -31.09
C LYS A 117 -7.72 -10.96 -30.07
N ALA A 118 -7.82 -10.30 -28.91
CA ALA A 118 -8.88 -10.51 -27.96
C ALA A 118 -10.15 -9.80 -28.47
N ASP A 119 -11.14 -10.62 -28.84
CA ASP A 119 -12.59 -10.35 -28.92
C ASP A 119 -13.00 -8.92 -28.52
N GLU A 120 -13.74 -8.20 -29.36
CA GLU A 120 -14.26 -6.84 -29.05
C GLU A 120 -15.07 -6.78 -27.73
N ASN A 121 -15.54 -7.94 -27.24
CA ASN A 121 -16.20 -8.09 -25.95
C ASN A 121 -15.26 -8.36 -24.76
N ALA A 122 -13.96 -8.38 -24.97
CA ALA A 122 -12.98 -8.61 -23.91
C ALA A 122 -13.01 -7.49 -22.87
N ALA A 123 -13.04 -7.87 -21.59
CA ALA A 123 -12.89 -6.92 -20.50
C ALA A 123 -11.59 -6.11 -20.67
N PRO A 124 -11.58 -4.80 -20.35
CA PRO A 124 -10.38 -3.96 -20.44
C PRO A 124 -9.22 -4.54 -19.65
N ARG A 125 -8.00 -4.49 -20.20
CA ARG A 125 -6.79 -5.00 -19.56
C ARG A 125 -5.61 -4.08 -19.78
N VAL A 126 -4.64 -4.16 -18.88
CA VAL A 126 -3.32 -3.50 -18.99
C VAL A 126 -2.20 -4.48 -18.65
N THR A 127 -1.05 -4.32 -19.29
CA THR A 127 0.18 -5.05 -18.95
C THR A 127 1.12 -4.14 -18.19
N LEU A 128 1.46 -4.56 -16.96
CA LEU A 128 2.24 -3.79 -15.99
C LEU A 128 3.44 -4.59 -15.49
N GLU A 129 4.42 -3.89 -14.94
CA GLU A 129 5.52 -4.49 -14.19
C GLU A 129 5.05 -5.29 -12.99
N ASN A 130 5.64 -6.47 -12.80
CA ASN A 130 5.49 -7.21 -11.57
C ASN A 130 6.48 -6.68 -10.50
N LEU A 131 6.00 -5.83 -9.60
CA LEU A 131 6.81 -5.29 -8.48
C LEU A 131 7.35 -6.35 -7.52
N LEU A 132 6.81 -7.58 -7.56
CA LEU A 132 7.25 -8.69 -6.73
C LEU A 132 8.25 -9.61 -7.44
N HIS A 133 8.56 -9.35 -8.71
CA HIS A 133 9.51 -10.17 -9.46
C HIS A 133 10.89 -10.18 -8.79
N GLY A 134 11.50 -11.35 -8.66
CA GLY A 134 12.80 -11.53 -8.01
C GLY A 134 12.77 -11.60 -6.47
N TYR A 135 11.64 -11.30 -5.81
CA TYR A 135 11.51 -11.45 -4.35
C TYR A 135 11.16 -12.89 -3.97
N LYS A 136 11.98 -13.51 -3.12
CA LYS A 136 11.71 -14.87 -2.59
C LYS A 136 10.57 -14.88 -1.56
N HIS A 137 10.53 -13.87 -0.70
CA HIS A 137 9.57 -13.72 0.37
C HIS A 137 9.14 -12.25 0.49
N PRO A 138 8.30 -11.74 -0.43
CA PRO A 138 7.90 -10.34 -0.42
C PRO A 138 7.06 -10.03 0.82
N CYS A 139 7.34 -8.88 1.45
CA CYS A 139 6.43 -8.25 2.41
C CYS A 139 5.65 -7.16 1.67
N ILE A 140 4.33 -7.15 1.82
CA ILE A 140 3.42 -6.29 1.06
C ILE A 140 2.61 -5.45 2.05
N LEU A 141 2.51 -4.15 1.80
CA LEU A 141 1.64 -3.22 2.53
C LEU A 141 0.76 -2.51 1.51
N ASP A 142 -0.55 -2.69 1.62
CA ASP A 142 -1.53 -2.01 0.78
C ASP A 142 -2.21 -0.92 1.62
N LEU A 143 -1.89 0.32 1.30
CA LEU A 143 -2.49 1.51 1.91
C LEU A 143 -3.40 2.16 0.89
N LYS A 144 -4.61 2.47 1.31
CA LYS A 144 -5.54 3.29 0.54
C LYS A 144 -5.45 4.73 1.01
N MET A 145 -5.22 5.63 0.07
CA MET A 145 -5.10 7.07 0.29
C MET A 145 -6.42 7.77 -0.04
N GLY A 146 -6.68 8.90 0.64
CA GLY A 146 -7.85 9.75 0.46
C GLY A 146 -8.75 9.80 1.70
N THR A 147 -9.41 10.94 1.89
CA THR A 147 -10.38 11.18 2.98
C THR A 147 -11.78 10.65 2.65
N GLN A 148 -12.04 10.41 1.37
CA GLN A 148 -13.26 9.81 0.86
C GLN A 148 -12.90 8.72 -0.15
N THR A 149 -13.52 7.56 0.02
CA THR A 149 -13.30 6.43 -0.90
C THR A 149 -14.41 6.27 -1.92
N ALA A 150 -15.58 6.86 -1.67
CA ALA A 150 -16.65 6.91 -2.65
C ALA A 150 -16.25 7.85 -3.79
N GLU A 151 -16.39 7.37 -5.03
CA GLU A 151 -16.17 8.20 -6.20
C GLU A 151 -17.30 9.23 -6.37
N ASP A 152 -16.99 10.40 -6.91
CA ASP A 152 -17.99 11.46 -7.15
C ASP A 152 -19.13 10.97 -8.05
N ASN A 153 -18.77 10.19 -9.07
CA ASN A 153 -19.71 9.62 -10.05
C ASN A 153 -20.40 8.34 -9.56
N GLU A 154 -20.24 7.91 -8.30
CA GLU A 154 -20.95 6.74 -7.79
C GLU A 154 -22.47 7.02 -7.73
N THR A 155 -23.23 6.26 -8.51
CA THR A 155 -24.69 6.49 -8.66
C THR A 155 -25.51 5.77 -7.59
N LYS A 156 -24.97 4.72 -6.96
CA LYS A 156 -25.68 3.95 -5.95
C LYS A 156 -25.56 4.63 -4.58
N LYS A 157 -26.61 5.36 -4.18
CA LYS A 157 -26.70 6.07 -2.89
C LYS A 157 -26.31 5.19 -1.69
N MET A 158 -26.81 3.94 -1.64
CA MET A 158 -26.48 3.01 -0.56
C MET A 158 -24.99 2.65 -0.49
N LYS A 159 -24.31 2.57 -1.65
CA LYS A 159 -22.87 2.33 -1.70
C LYS A 159 -22.11 3.56 -1.18
N LYS A 160 -22.50 4.78 -1.58
CA LYS A 160 -21.94 6.03 -1.05
C LYS A 160 -22.03 6.10 0.48
N VAL A 161 -23.21 5.82 1.05
CA VAL A 161 -23.42 5.84 2.51
C VAL A 161 -22.55 4.80 3.22
N ARG A 162 -22.52 3.57 2.72
CA ARG A 162 -21.66 2.51 3.30
C ARG A 162 -20.18 2.87 3.28
N MET A 163 -19.71 3.50 2.21
CA MET A 163 -18.31 3.92 2.07
C MET A 163 -18.00 5.08 3.02
N ALA A 164 -18.89 6.07 3.14
CA ALA A 164 -18.72 7.17 4.10
C ALA A 164 -18.67 6.68 5.55
N ILE A 165 -19.56 5.76 5.94
CA ILE A 165 -19.53 5.13 7.28
C ILE A 165 -18.20 4.40 7.49
N LYS A 166 -17.74 3.63 6.50
CA LYS A 166 -16.46 2.93 6.58
C LYS A 166 -15.31 3.92 6.79
N ASP A 167 -15.24 4.98 6.00
CA ASP A 167 -14.15 5.95 6.06
C ASP A 167 -14.11 6.67 7.42
N PHE A 168 -15.28 6.94 7.99
CA PHE A 168 -15.41 7.48 9.35
C PHE A 168 -14.92 6.47 10.42
N VAL A 169 -15.42 5.23 10.40
CA VAL A 169 -15.08 4.20 11.39
C VAL A 169 -13.59 3.83 11.35
N VAL A 170 -13.00 3.82 10.16
CA VAL A 170 -11.59 3.52 9.95
C VAL A 170 -10.69 4.73 10.26
N GLY A 171 -11.24 5.94 10.39
CA GLY A 171 -10.50 7.16 10.67
C GLY A 171 -9.75 7.73 9.46
N SER A 172 -10.06 7.28 8.24
CA SER A 172 -9.43 7.83 7.02
C SER A 172 -9.93 9.23 6.69
N VAL A 173 -11.08 9.64 7.21
CA VAL A 173 -11.57 11.02 7.09
C VAL A 173 -10.56 12.01 7.70
N ASP A 174 -9.95 11.65 8.83
CA ASP A 174 -9.01 12.52 9.55
C ASP A 174 -7.56 12.34 9.08
N THR A 175 -7.15 11.08 8.86
CA THR A 175 -5.75 10.75 8.55
C THR A 175 -5.44 10.76 7.05
N GLY A 176 -6.46 10.65 6.19
CA GLY A 176 -6.32 10.54 4.74
C GLY A 176 -5.67 9.23 4.27
N VAL A 177 -5.48 8.25 5.16
CA VAL A 177 -4.84 6.95 4.83
C VAL A 177 -5.47 5.82 5.65
N GLN A 178 -5.64 4.65 5.03
CA GLN A 178 -6.11 3.44 5.72
C GLN A 178 -5.33 2.20 5.28
N LEU A 179 -5.13 1.26 6.20
CA LEU A 179 -4.59 -0.05 5.88
C LEU A 179 -5.67 -0.90 5.20
N VAL A 180 -5.40 -1.33 3.96
CA VAL A 180 -6.25 -2.28 3.24
C VAL A 180 -5.84 -3.70 3.58
N SER A 181 -4.55 -4.00 3.43
CA SER A 181 -4.00 -5.32 3.72
C SER A 181 -2.52 -5.25 4.03
N MET A 182 -2.03 -6.24 4.76
CA MET A 182 -0.62 -6.38 5.08
C MET A 182 -0.22 -7.84 5.00
N SER A 183 0.91 -8.13 4.37
CA SER A 183 1.57 -9.42 4.42
C SER A 183 3.03 -9.26 4.83
N VAL A 184 3.45 -9.95 5.89
CA VAL A 184 4.83 -9.90 6.39
C VAL A 184 5.37 -11.32 6.49
N TYR A 185 6.51 -11.58 5.86
CA TYR A 185 7.19 -12.84 6.01
C TYR A 185 7.94 -12.93 7.35
N SER A 186 7.65 -14.00 8.10
CA SER A 186 8.30 -14.30 9.36
C SER A 186 9.41 -15.33 9.16
N ARG A 187 10.66 -14.95 9.41
CA ARG A 187 11.81 -15.86 9.25
C ARG A 187 11.88 -16.93 10.33
N SER A 188 11.37 -16.63 11.53
CA SER A 188 11.39 -17.56 12.66
C SER A 188 10.40 -18.70 12.45
N SER A 189 9.16 -18.38 12.04
CA SER A 189 8.12 -19.37 11.74
C SER A 189 8.14 -19.89 10.31
N LYS A 190 8.90 -19.25 9.40
CA LYS A 190 8.89 -19.52 7.95
C LYS A 190 7.50 -19.37 7.30
N THR A 191 6.60 -18.60 7.91
CA THR A 191 5.23 -18.35 7.43
C THR A 191 5.05 -16.91 6.95
N GLN A 192 4.06 -16.66 6.08
CA GLN A 192 3.54 -15.32 5.86
C GLN A 192 2.45 -15.01 6.89
N LYS A 193 2.58 -13.87 7.56
CA LYS A 193 1.54 -13.30 8.41
C LYS A 193 0.68 -12.37 7.56
N VAL A 194 -0.59 -12.71 7.37
CA VAL A 194 -1.50 -11.98 6.47
C VAL A 194 -2.65 -11.35 7.24
N ALA A 195 -2.80 -10.04 7.09
CA ALA A 195 -4.00 -9.27 7.41
C ALA A 195 -4.73 -8.92 6.12
N GLY A 196 -5.80 -9.66 5.81
CA GLY A 196 -6.67 -9.35 4.67
C GLY A 196 -7.59 -8.15 4.93
N LYS A 197 -8.45 -7.80 3.97
CA LYS A 197 -9.28 -6.58 3.97
C LYS A 197 -10.07 -6.31 5.26
N ALA A 198 -10.73 -7.32 5.82
CA ALA A 198 -11.50 -7.17 7.06
C ALA A 198 -10.60 -6.85 8.26
N MET A 199 -9.44 -7.52 8.33
CA MET A 199 -8.44 -7.28 9.37
C MET A 199 -7.75 -5.94 9.18
N GLY A 200 -7.45 -5.52 7.95
CA GLY A 200 -6.84 -4.21 7.67
C GLY A 200 -7.68 -3.04 8.18
N ALA A 201 -9.00 -3.09 7.96
CA ALA A 201 -9.93 -2.09 8.50
C ALA A 201 -9.92 -2.07 10.03
N PHE A 202 -10.02 -3.23 10.68
CA PHE A 202 -9.96 -3.35 12.14
C PHE A 202 -8.63 -2.85 12.71
N LEU A 203 -7.52 -3.20 12.08
CA LEU A 203 -6.18 -2.78 12.49
C LEU A 203 -6.01 -1.26 12.39
N THR A 204 -6.54 -0.64 11.33
CA THR A 204 -6.52 0.83 11.18
C THR A 204 -7.37 1.50 12.25
N SER A 205 -8.55 0.99 12.58
CA SER A 205 -9.43 1.62 13.58
C SER A 205 -8.95 1.45 15.02
N THR A 206 -8.06 0.49 15.30
CA THR A 206 -7.62 0.16 16.66
C THR A 206 -6.16 0.51 16.95
N ASN A 207 -5.39 0.91 15.94
CA ASN A 207 -3.96 1.21 16.08
C ASN A 207 -3.60 2.47 15.30
N SER A 208 -2.54 3.15 15.74
CA SER A 208 -2.00 4.26 14.97
C SER A 208 -1.27 3.77 13.71
N MET A 209 -1.18 4.62 12.69
CA MET A 209 -0.46 4.27 11.46
C MET A 209 1.02 4.02 11.73
N GLU A 210 1.61 4.72 12.71
CA GLU A 210 2.98 4.52 13.17
C GLU A 210 3.19 3.11 13.74
N GLN A 211 2.21 2.58 14.47
CA GLN A 211 2.27 1.21 14.99
C GLN A 211 2.21 0.18 13.84
N LEU A 212 1.31 0.38 12.88
CA LEU A 212 1.17 -0.50 11.72
C LEU A 212 2.42 -0.49 10.83
N LEU A 213 2.97 0.70 10.55
CA LEU A 213 4.25 0.85 9.85
C LEU A 213 5.41 0.26 10.66
N GLY A 214 5.37 0.41 11.98
CA GLY A 214 6.33 -0.21 12.89
C GLY A 214 6.37 -1.73 12.74
N ILE A 215 5.22 -2.39 12.64
CA ILE A 215 5.12 -3.84 12.38
C ILE A 215 5.74 -4.17 11.02
N PHE A 216 5.32 -3.46 9.97
CA PHE A 216 5.76 -3.73 8.60
C PHE A 216 7.27 -3.52 8.39
N LEU A 217 7.83 -2.46 8.98
CA LEU A 217 9.24 -2.07 8.84
C LEU A 217 10.16 -2.77 9.87
N THR A 218 9.60 -3.55 10.78
CA THR A 218 10.38 -4.35 11.71
C THR A 218 10.87 -5.62 11.04
N ARG A 219 12.19 -5.87 11.17
CA ARG A 219 12.75 -7.16 10.75
C ARG A 219 12.25 -8.22 11.72
N SER A 220 11.39 -9.12 11.23
CA SER A 220 10.74 -10.20 12.00
C SER A 220 11.70 -10.99 12.92
N SER A 221 12.98 -11.10 12.57
CA SER A 221 13.97 -11.86 13.35
C SER A 221 14.58 -11.14 14.55
N THR A 222 14.50 -9.81 14.66
CA THR A 222 15.28 -9.05 15.66
C THR A 222 14.47 -8.14 16.57
N ALA A 223 13.14 -8.06 16.39
CA ALA A 223 12.26 -7.13 17.12
C ALA A 223 12.71 -5.66 17.09
N LYS A 224 13.62 -5.31 16.16
CA LYS A 224 14.17 -3.98 15.94
C LYS A 224 13.69 -3.46 14.60
N VAL A 225 13.23 -2.22 14.59
CA VAL A 225 12.86 -1.49 13.37
C VAL A 225 14.09 -1.40 12.46
N ASN A 226 13.91 -1.72 11.17
CA ASN A 226 14.98 -1.61 10.19
C ASN A 226 15.16 -0.14 9.79
N LEU A 227 16.07 0.58 10.46
CA LEU A 227 16.30 2.01 10.24
C LEU A 227 16.63 2.35 8.78
N THR A 228 17.37 1.48 8.08
CA THR A 228 17.69 1.69 6.66
C THR A 228 16.42 1.67 5.81
N LEU A 229 15.56 0.68 6.04
CA LEU A 229 14.28 0.55 5.33
C LEU A 229 13.33 1.70 5.69
N THR A 230 13.25 2.08 6.97
CA THR A 230 12.43 3.21 7.42
C THR A 230 12.87 4.53 6.78
N LYS A 231 14.18 4.79 6.70
CA LYS A 231 14.71 5.98 6.01
C LYS A 231 14.38 5.96 4.51
N ALA A 232 14.54 4.82 3.85
CA ALA A 232 14.19 4.67 2.44
C ALA A 232 12.69 4.89 2.20
N PHE A 233 11.83 4.29 3.03
CA PHE A 233 10.38 4.49 2.97
C PHE A 233 10.00 5.96 3.18
N HIS A 234 10.56 6.61 4.20
CA HIS A 234 10.32 8.03 4.45
C HIS A 234 10.75 8.91 3.26
N ALA A 235 11.92 8.64 2.66
CA ALA A 235 12.37 9.37 1.48
C ALA A 235 11.40 9.23 0.29
N GLN A 236 10.85 8.03 0.07
CA GLN A 236 9.85 7.78 -0.98
C GLN A 236 8.54 8.55 -0.71
N ILE A 237 8.06 8.56 0.54
CA ILE A 237 6.88 9.36 0.92
C ILE A 237 7.13 10.86 0.70
N GLN A 238 8.31 11.37 1.04
CA GLN A 238 8.65 12.79 0.79
C GLN A 238 8.70 13.11 -0.70
N ALA A 239 9.23 12.21 -1.53
CA ALA A 239 9.23 12.36 -2.97
C ALA A 239 7.81 12.38 -3.54
N LEU A 240 6.95 11.45 -3.08
CA LEU A 240 5.54 11.40 -3.44
C LEU A 240 4.83 12.71 -3.09
N LEU A 241 4.97 13.18 -1.85
CA LEU A 241 4.39 14.43 -1.39
C LEU A 241 4.90 15.65 -2.16
N LYS A 242 6.13 15.63 -2.67
CA LYS A 242 6.67 16.71 -3.51
C LYS A 242 6.06 16.69 -4.91
N ALA A 243 5.77 15.51 -5.45
CA ALA A 243 5.23 15.35 -6.79
C ALA A 243 3.73 15.71 -6.89
N PHE A 244 2.99 15.61 -5.77
CA PHE A 244 1.55 15.90 -5.71
C PHE A 244 1.19 17.23 -5.00
N LYS A 245 2.17 18.11 -4.77
CA LYS A 245 1.99 19.46 -4.19
C LYS A 245 1.91 20.51 -5.28
#